data_AF-A0A4Y1ZAA0-F1
#
_entry.id   AF-A0A4Y1ZAA0-F1
#
_cell.length_a   1.000
_cell.length_b   1.000
_cell.length_c   1.000
_cell.angle_alpha   90.00
_cell.angle_beta   90.00
_cell.angle_gamma   90.00
#
_symmetry.space_group_name_H-M   'P 1'
#
loop_
_entity.id
_entity.type
_entity.pdbx_description
1 polymer ?
#
loop_
_entity_poly.entity_id
_entity_poly.type
_entity_poly.pdbx_seq_one_letter_code
_entity_poly.pdbx_strand_id
1 'polypeptide(L)'
;MFLRAHYSSNPFYQNIRTLFTIHNLRYQGVFPKSVLGDLLGLDQTYFHKDGLEFYDHVSYMKAGLAYSDLLTTVSPTYAQEIQYPYFGEKLDGFLRWNHDKLSGIINGIDRELYNPLTDQALYEPYSDTQAKQANKRALQSDLGLPVHEATPMIAMITRLTDQKGIDLVLRVFHEIMKLDVQFVLLGTGERNYEDAFKWLADCYPNAVSVNIYFDDSLARKIYAGSDLFLMPSKFEPCGIGQLLAMRYGSLPIVRETGGLKDTVAPYNAFTHEGNGFSFTNYNAHDMLYTIERAIHLFRNNRRVFDELTNRAMGLDFGWDQSANDYINLYRRIVQ
;
A
#
# COMPACT_ATOMS: atom_id res chain seq x y z
N MET A 1 -22.80 16.53 0.16
CA MET A 1 -23.23 17.68 0.98
C MET A 1 -24.02 18.71 0.16
N PHE A 2 -23.44 19.42 -0.82
CA PHE A 2 -24.19 20.44 -1.59
C PHE A 2 -25.42 19.91 -2.32
N LEU A 3 -25.38 18.67 -2.81
CA LEU A 3 -26.55 17.99 -3.37
C LEU A 3 -27.75 18.04 -2.42
N ARG A 4 -27.52 17.84 -1.11
CA ARG A 4 -28.56 17.92 -0.08
C ARG A 4 -28.88 19.35 0.32
N ALA A 5 -27.87 20.22 0.42
CA ALA A 5 -28.02 21.57 0.95
C ALA A 5 -28.64 22.58 -0.03
N HIS A 6 -28.31 22.51 -1.31
CA HIS A 6 -28.73 23.51 -2.30
C HIS A 6 -29.58 22.93 -3.44
N TYR A 7 -29.45 21.64 -3.72
CA TYR A 7 -30.04 21.04 -4.94
C TYR A 7 -31.18 20.06 -4.66
N SER A 8 -31.48 19.76 -3.39
CA SER A 8 -32.47 18.75 -3.01
C SER A 8 -33.91 19.09 -3.45
N SER A 9 -34.23 20.37 -3.60
CA SER A 9 -35.54 20.85 -4.07
C SER A 9 -35.72 20.74 -5.59
N ASN A 10 -34.64 20.58 -6.36
CA ASN A 10 -34.72 20.49 -7.81
C ASN A 10 -34.95 19.03 -8.24
N PRO A 11 -36.07 18.73 -8.95
CA PRO A 11 -36.43 17.36 -9.35
C PRO A 11 -35.34 16.60 -10.10
N PHE A 12 -34.47 17.29 -10.84
CA PHE A 12 -33.36 16.67 -11.57
C PHE A 12 -32.38 15.94 -10.64
N TYR A 13 -32.15 16.48 -9.44
CA TYR A 13 -31.13 15.98 -8.51
C TYR A 13 -31.67 15.00 -7.46
N GLN A 14 -33.00 14.89 -7.30
CA GLN A 14 -33.63 14.15 -6.20
C GLN A 14 -33.29 12.66 -6.16
N ASN A 15 -33.11 12.05 -7.33
CA ASN A 15 -32.81 10.62 -7.45
C ASN A 15 -31.30 10.33 -7.57
N ILE A 16 -30.45 11.37 -7.51
CA ILE A 16 -29.00 11.17 -7.56
C ILE A 16 -28.52 10.62 -6.21
N ARG A 17 -27.76 9.54 -6.31
CA ARG A 17 -27.15 8.85 -5.18
C ARG A 17 -25.65 9.08 -5.15
N THR A 18 -25.07 9.00 -3.95
CA THR A 18 -23.67 9.35 -3.70
C THR A 18 -22.94 8.26 -2.93
N LEU A 19 -21.75 7.93 -3.42
CA LEU A 19 -20.79 7.04 -2.79
C LEU A 19 -19.50 7.82 -2.55
N PHE A 20 -18.96 7.78 -1.33
CA PHE A 20 -17.74 8.50 -0.99
C PHE A 20 -16.62 7.55 -0.58
N THR A 21 -15.52 7.54 -1.37
CA THR A 21 -14.37 6.68 -1.14
C THR A 21 -13.28 7.37 -0.32
N ILE A 22 -12.93 6.75 0.81
CA ILE A 22 -11.85 7.15 1.70
C ILE A 22 -10.56 6.48 1.23
N HIS A 23 -9.62 7.27 0.70
CA HIS A 23 -8.27 6.75 0.37
C HIS A 23 -7.28 6.86 1.54
N ASN A 24 -7.50 7.82 2.44
CA ASN A 24 -6.76 8.00 3.69
C ASN A 24 -7.57 8.93 4.62
N LEU A 25 -7.35 8.82 5.94
CA LEU A 25 -8.01 9.70 6.93
C LEU A 25 -7.11 10.82 7.46
N ARG A 26 -5.83 10.85 7.07
CA ARG A 26 -4.87 11.83 7.58
C ARG A 26 -5.15 13.24 7.03
N TYR A 27 -5.57 13.35 5.78
CA TYR A 27 -5.84 14.63 5.12
C TYR A 27 -7.35 14.90 5.07
N GLN A 28 -7.88 15.54 6.12
CA GLN A 28 -9.33 15.70 6.29
C GLN A 28 -9.90 17.00 5.74
N GLY A 29 -9.05 17.98 5.39
CA GLY A 29 -9.49 19.33 5.02
C GLY A 29 -10.21 20.02 6.17
N VAL A 30 -9.47 20.29 7.26
CA VAL A 30 -10.00 20.97 8.46
C VAL A 30 -9.78 22.47 8.34
N PHE A 31 -10.86 23.24 8.46
CA PHE A 31 -10.87 24.69 8.27
C PHE A 31 -11.61 25.42 9.41
N PRO A 32 -11.31 26.71 9.66
CA PRO A 32 -12.05 27.51 10.62
C PRO A 32 -13.56 27.56 10.32
N LYS A 33 -14.39 27.69 11.36
CA LYS A 33 -15.86 27.74 11.24
C LYS A 33 -16.38 28.80 10.25
N SER A 34 -15.66 29.90 10.05
CA SER A 34 -16.06 30.98 9.15
C SER A 34 -16.27 30.53 7.71
N VAL A 35 -15.57 29.48 7.24
CA VAL A 35 -15.72 28.98 5.87
C VAL A 35 -17.14 28.50 5.56
N LEU A 36 -17.92 28.14 6.57
CA LEU A 36 -19.29 27.67 6.41
C LEU A 36 -20.17 28.71 5.69
N GLY A 37 -20.15 29.95 6.18
CA GLY A 37 -20.91 31.05 5.60
C GLY A 37 -20.14 31.74 4.48
N ASP A 38 -18.91 32.19 4.77
CA ASP A 38 -18.16 33.11 3.92
C ASP A 38 -17.77 32.51 2.57
N LEU A 39 -17.53 31.19 2.53
CA LEU A 39 -17.06 30.50 1.34
C LEU A 39 -18.08 29.49 0.79
N LEU A 40 -18.68 28.68 1.67
CA LEU A 40 -19.55 27.59 1.25
C LEU A 40 -21.02 28.01 1.10
N GLY A 41 -21.43 29.16 1.64
CA GLY A 41 -22.82 29.62 1.61
C GLY A 41 -23.79 28.69 2.34
N LEU A 42 -23.30 27.96 3.35
CA LEU A 42 -24.08 26.98 4.10
C LEU A 42 -24.67 27.57 5.38
N ASP A 43 -25.88 27.12 5.69
CA ASP A 43 -26.57 27.48 6.92
C ASP A 43 -25.92 26.82 8.16
N GLN A 44 -26.01 27.49 9.31
CA GLN A 44 -25.46 26.99 10.59
C GLN A 44 -26.08 25.65 11.02
N THR A 45 -27.26 25.28 10.50
CA THR A 45 -27.89 23.97 10.71
C THR A 45 -27.04 22.79 10.26
N TYR A 46 -26.07 22.98 9.35
CA TYR A 46 -25.12 21.92 8.98
C TYR A 46 -23.95 21.77 9.98
N PHE A 47 -23.73 22.76 10.85
CA PHE A 47 -22.66 22.76 11.85
C PHE A 47 -23.09 22.05 13.14
N HIS A 48 -23.11 20.72 13.10
CA HIS A 48 -23.38 19.88 14.26
C HIS A 48 -22.56 18.59 14.21
N LYS A 49 -22.51 17.88 15.33
CA LYS A 49 -21.70 16.66 15.53
C LYS A 49 -21.95 15.55 14.50
N ASP A 50 -23.15 15.48 13.94
CA ASP A 50 -23.54 14.45 12.95
C ASP A 50 -23.39 14.97 11.51
N GLY A 51 -23.02 16.25 11.35
CA GLY A 51 -22.77 16.95 10.09
C GLY A 51 -21.29 17.24 9.90
N LEU A 52 -20.97 18.48 9.55
CA LEU A 52 -19.61 18.89 9.13
C LEU A 52 -18.71 19.45 10.26
N GLU A 53 -19.25 19.64 11.47
CA GLU A 53 -18.49 20.12 12.63
C GLU A 53 -17.43 19.11 13.04
N PHE A 54 -16.20 19.53 13.32
CA PHE A 54 -15.12 18.67 13.76
C PHE A 54 -14.20 19.42 14.73
N TYR A 55 -14.45 19.26 16.04
CA TYR A 55 -13.72 19.96 17.10
C TYR A 55 -13.73 21.49 16.93
N ASP A 56 -14.93 22.05 16.78
CA ASP A 56 -15.20 23.49 16.52
C ASP A 56 -14.62 24.02 15.19
N HIS A 57 -14.23 23.10 14.30
CA HIS A 57 -13.82 23.39 12.93
C HIS A 57 -14.80 22.78 11.94
N VAL A 58 -14.61 23.05 10.65
CA VAL A 58 -15.31 22.39 9.55
C VAL A 58 -14.38 21.36 8.93
N SER A 59 -14.83 20.11 8.78
CA SER A 59 -14.08 19.05 8.10
C SER A 59 -14.77 18.65 6.80
N TYR A 60 -14.06 18.78 5.68
CA TYR A 60 -14.58 18.38 4.37
C TYR A 60 -14.72 16.86 4.26
N MET A 61 -13.78 16.11 4.83
CA MET A 61 -13.90 14.66 4.98
C MET A 61 -15.19 14.33 5.74
N LYS A 62 -15.43 14.96 6.90
CA LYS A 62 -16.64 14.70 7.69
C LYS A 62 -17.91 15.04 6.94
N ALA A 63 -17.93 16.11 6.15
CA ALA A 63 -19.05 16.42 5.26
C ALA A 63 -19.29 15.34 4.19
N GLY A 64 -18.23 14.76 3.63
CA GLY A 64 -18.30 13.59 2.75
C GLY A 64 -18.90 12.38 3.46
N LEU A 65 -18.42 12.06 4.66
CA LEU A 65 -18.89 10.93 5.46
C LEU A 65 -20.36 11.08 5.90
N ALA A 66 -20.76 12.28 6.31
CA ALA A 66 -22.09 12.53 6.86
C ALA A 66 -23.20 12.58 5.81
N TYR A 67 -22.91 13.12 4.63
CA TYR A 67 -23.94 13.42 3.62
C TYR A 67 -23.93 12.50 2.40
N SER A 68 -23.06 11.48 2.39
CA SER A 68 -23.08 10.44 1.35
C SER A 68 -24.01 9.30 1.73
N ASP A 69 -24.57 8.62 0.73
CA ASP A 69 -25.53 7.54 0.95
C ASP A 69 -24.84 6.24 1.39
N LEU A 70 -23.70 5.92 0.77
CA LEU A 70 -22.77 4.89 1.23
C LEU A 70 -21.33 5.41 1.27
N LEU A 71 -20.48 4.69 2.00
CA LEU A 71 -19.07 4.96 2.19
C LEU A 71 -18.25 3.77 1.70
N THR A 72 -17.18 4.06 0.97
CA THR A 72 -16.20 3.07 0.55
C THR A 72 -14.83 3.41 1.10
N THR A 73 -13.96 2.41 1.20
CA THR A 73 -12.55 2.58 1.43
C THR A 73 -11.77 1.50 0.69
N VAL A 74 -10.46 1.66 0.57
CA VAL A 74 -9.63 0.88 -0.36
C VAL A 74 -9.27 -0.55 0.11
N SER A 75 -9.79 -1.02 1.25
CA SER A 75 -9.66 -2.43 1.65
C SER A 75 -10.64 -2.83 2.78
N PRO A 76 -11.10 -4.09 2.83
CA PRO A 76 -11.95 -4.61 3.92
C PRO A 76 -11.33 -4.49 5.32
N THR A 77 -10.06 -4.84 5.47
CA THR A 77 -9.36 -4.71 6.76
C THR A 77 -9.27 -3.24 7.14
N TYR A 78 -8.91 -2.33 6.23
CA TYR A 78 -8.83 -0.92 6.56
C TYR A 78 -10.19 -0.33 6.95
N ALA A 79 -11.29 -0.80 6.33
CA ALA A 79 -12.65 -0.41 6.73
C ALA A 79 -12.97 -0.75 8.19
N GLN A 80 -12.41 -1.85 8.71
CA GLN A 80 -12.53 -2.22 10.12
C GLN A 80 -11.55 -1.41 10.98
N GLU A 81 -10.30 -1.29 10.56
CA GLU A 81 -9.23 -0.61 11.29
C GLU A 81 -9.56 0.85 11.58
N ILE A 82 -10.05 1.61 10.58
CA ILE A 82 -10.37 3.04 10.75
C ILE A 82 -11.49 3.34 11.72
N GLN A 83 -12.22 2.32 12.17
CA GLN A 83 -13.20 2.46 13.23
C GLN A 83 -12.53 2.47 14.61
N TYR A 84 -11.25 2.16 14.76
CA TYR A 84 -10.53 2.24 16.03
C TYR A 84 -9.77 3.57 16.17
N PRO A 85 -9.65 4.14 17.39
CA PRO A 85 -8.98 5.42 17.62
C PRO A 85 -7.55 5.49 17.07
N TYR A 86 -6.81 4.37 17.08
CA TYR A 86 -5.44 4.29 16.60
C TYR A 86 -5.30 4.58 15.09
N PHE A 87 -6.31 4.24 14.28
CA PHE A 87 -6.29 4.43 12.82
C PHE A 87 -7.27 5.49 12.33
N GLY A 88 -8.34 5.76 13.08
CA GLY A 88 -9.46 6.56 12.60
C GLY A 88 -9.26 8.05 12.62
N GLU A 89 -8.09 8.56 13.03
CA GLU A 89 -7.73 10.00 12.96
C GLU A 89 -8.82 10.91 13.56
N LYS A 90 -9.37 10.51 14.72
CA LYS A 90 -10.49 11.16 15.44
C LYS A 90 -11.86 11.13 14.72
N LEU A 91 -11.98 10.42 13.61
CA LEU A 91 -13.23 10.09 12.93
C LEU A 91 -13.73 8.68 13.27
N ASP A 92 -12.97 7.93 14.08
CA ASP A 92 -13.24 6.54 14.45
C ASP A 92 -14.65 6.34 15.03
N GLY A 93 -15.09 7.24 15.92
CA GLY A 93 -16.43 7.21 16.49
C GLY A 93 -17.53 7.42 15.46
N PHE A 94 -17.30 8.32 14.51
CA PHE A 94 -18.26 8.62 13.45
C PHE A 94 -18.37 7.46 12.45
N LEU A 95 -17.23 6.87 12.08
CA LEU A 95 -17.15 5.72 11.17
C LEU A 95 -17.77 4.48 11.79
N ARG A 96 -17.49 4.21 13.07
CA ARG A 96 -18.12 3.12 13.83
C ARG A 96 -19.64 3.28 13.94
N TRP A 97 -20.12 4.51 14.16
CA TRP A 97 -21.55 4.79 14.15
C TRP A 97 -22.20 4.53 12.78
N ASN A 98 -21.47 4.76 11.69
CA ASN A 98 -21.94 4.54 10.32
C ASN A 98 -21.43 3.22 9.70
N HIS A 99 -21.07 2.22 10.50
CA HIS A 99 -20.43 0.99 10.01
C HIS A 99 -21.26 0.25 8.95
N ASP A 100 -22.60 0.26 9.04
CA ASP A 100 -23.51 -0.37 8.07
C ASP A 100 -23.45 0.23 6.66
N LYS A 101 -22.92 1.47 6.55
CA LYS A 101 -22.72 2.18 5.29
C LYS A 101 -21.32 2.03 4.73
N LEU A 102 -20.37 1.53 5.53
CA LEU A 102 -18.95 1.48 5.19
C LEU A 102 -18.57 0.13 4.60
N SER A 103 -17.96 0.14 3.43
CA SER A 103 -17.47 -1.06 2.75
C SER A 103 -16.03 -0.88 2.29
N GLY A 104 -15.24 -1.94 2.36
CA GLY A 104 -13.88 -1.96 1.84
C GLY A 104 -13.83 -2.67 0.49
N ILE A 105 -13.19 -2.06 -0.51
CA ILE A 105 -12.98 -2.64 -1.85
C ILE A 105 -11.49 -2.55 -2.15
N ILE A 106 -10.86 -3.71 -2.38
CA ILE A 106 -9.43 -3.82 -2.69
C ILE A 106 -9.15 -3.11 -4.03
N ASN A 107 -8.00 -2.43 -4.12
CA ASN A 107 -7.56 -1.83 -5.38
C ASN A 107 -7.15 -2.89 -6.41
N GLY A 108 -7.33 -2.56 -7.70
CA GLY A 108 -6.73 -3.31 -8.80
C GLY A 108 -5.44 -2.67 -9.31
N ILE A 109 -4.73 -3.39 -10.18
CA ILE A 109 -3.62 -2.89 -11.00
C ILE A 109 -3.97 -3.01 -12.49
N ASP A 110 -3.35 -2.14 -13.30
CA ASP A 110 -3.39 -2.25 -14.75
C ASP A 110 -2.47 -3.39 -15.21
N ARG A 111 -3.08 -4.53 -15.56
CA ARG A 111 -2.35 -5.76 -15.92
C ARG A 111 -1.70 -5.70 -17.29
N GLU A 112 -2.11 -4.79 -18.16
CA GLU A 112 -1.51 -4.61 -19.48
C GLU A 112 -0.25 -3.73 -19.35
N LEU A 113 -0.36 -2.66 -18.56
CA LEU A 113 0.76 -1.78 -18.26
C LEU A 113 1.85 -2.46 -17.41
N TYR A 114 1.43 -3.30 -16.46
CA TYR A 114 2.29 -4.03 -15.52
C TYR A 114 2.34 -5.53 -15.87
N ASN A 115 2.97 -5.84 -17.00
CA ASN A 115 3.08 -7.19 -17.52
C ASN A 115 4.54 -7.59 -17.78
N PRO A 116 5.11 -8.51 -17.00
CA PRO A 116 6.47 -9.00 -17.21
C PRO A 116 6.80 -9.52 -18.61
N LEU A 117 5.81 -9.93 -19.40
CA LEU A 117 5.98 -10.43 -20.77
C LEU A 117 6.08 -9.32 -21.83
N THR A 118 5.62 -8.10 -21.53
CA THR A 118 5.50 -7.02 -22.53
C THR A 118 5.99 -5.66 -22.03
N ASP A 119 6.35 -5.55 -20.77
CA ASP A 119 6.82 -4.31 -20.17
C ASP A 119 8.20 -3.92 -20.72
N GLN A 120 8.21 -2.86 -21.53
CA GLN A 120 9.40 -2.36 -22.22
C GLN A 120 10.44 -1.74 -21.28
N ALA A 121 10.08 -1.46 -20.01
CA ALA A 121 11.03 -0.99 -19.02
C ALA A 121 12.00 -2.10 -18.57
N LEU A 122 11.62 -3.37 -18.74
CA LEU A 122 12.42 -4.51 -18.30
C LEU A 122 13.61 -4.77 -19.23
N TYR A 123 14.65 -5.38 -18.67
CA TYR A 123 15.81 -5.78 -19.45
C TYR A 123 15.47 -6.95 -20.38
N GLU A 124 14.73 -7.92 -19.85
CA GLU A 124 14.25 -9.08 -20.59
C GLU A 124 12.80 -9.42 -20.19
N PRO A 125 11.90 -9.68 -21.14
CA PRO A 125 10.57 -10.19 -20.83
C PRO A 125 10.62 -11.59 -20.21
N TYR A 126 9.68 -11.91 -19.31
CA TYR A 126 9.64 -13.21 -18.65
C TYR A 126 8.23 -13.67 -18.23
N SER A 127 8.05 -14.98 -18.12
CA SER A 127 6.85 -15.64 -17.56
C SER A 127 7.11 -16.43 -16.28
N ASP A 128 8.37 -16.67 -15.93
CA ASP A 128 8.76 -17.55 -14.82
C ASP A 128 9.99 -17.03 -14.06
N THR A 129 10.25 -17.66 -12.91
CA THR A 129 11.34 -17.34 -11.99
C THR A 129 12.73 -17.55 -12.56
N GLN A 130 12.89 -18.38 -13.59
CA GLN A 130 14.19 -18.67 -14.20
C GLN A 130 14.59 -17.52 -15.12
N ALA A 131 13.68 -17.09 -16.01
CA ALA A 131 13.90 -15.94 -16.88
C ALA A 131 14.03 -14.62 -16.09
N LYS A 132 13.41 -14.54 -14.90
CA LYS A 132 13.58 -13.41 -13.97
C LYS A 132 15.04 -13.17 -13.55
N GLN A 133 15.90 -14.19 -13.48
CA GLN A 133 17.29 -14.03 -13.05
C GLN A 133 18.11 -13.10 -13.98
N ALA A 134 17.77 -13.02 -15.27
CA ALA A 134 18.41 -12.09 -16.18
C ALA A 134 18.18 -10.62 -15.78
N ASN A 135 16.95 -10.27 -15.40
CA ASN A 135 16.61 -8.95 -14.89
C ASN A 135 17.36 -8.64 -13.59
N LYS A 136 17.52 -9.61 -12.69
CA LYS A 136 18.30 -9.43 -11.46
C LYS A 136 19.77 -9.11 -11.73
N ARG A 137 20.43 -9.85 -12.62
CA ARG A 137 21.83 -9.58 -12.99
C ARG A 137 22.01 -8.20 -13.61
N ALA A 138 21.14 -7.83 -14.54
CA ALA A 138 21.18 -6.53 -15.19
C ALA A 138 20.95 -5.39 -14.18
N LEU A 139 19.97 -5.55 -13.29
CA LEU A 139 19.72 -4.59 -12.22
C LEU A 139 20.91 -4.47 -11.25
N GLN A 140 21.54 -5.59 -10.85
CA GLN A 140 22.75 -5.56 -10.01
C GLN A 140 23.85 -4.72 -10.67
N SER A 141 24.10 -4.95 -11.97
CA SER A 141 25.08 -4.19 -12.74
C SER A 141 24.74 -2.69 -12.80
N ASP A 142 23.50 -2.35 -13.14
CA ASP A 142 23.06 -0.95 -13.26
C ASP A 142 23.12 -0.19 -11.92
N LEU A 143 22.90 -0.88 -10.81
CA LEU A 143 22.95 -0.32 -9.46
C LEU A 143 24.36 -0.31 -8.84
N GLY A 144 25.38 -0.79 -9.57
CA GLY A 144 26.76 -0.89 -9.08
C GLY A 144 26.96 -1.96 -8.00
N LEU A 145 26.05 -2.94 -7.90
CA LEU A 145 26.14 -4.04 -6.96
C LEU A 145 26.88 -5.25 -7.57
N PRO A 146 27.56 -6.09 -6.77
CA PRO A 146 28.12 -7.35 -7.23
C PRO A 146 27.07 -8.24 -7.90
N VAL A 147 27.38 -8.73 -9.10
CA VAL A 147 26.47 -9.58 -9.87
C VAL A 147 26.52 -11.01 -9.34
N HIS A 148 25.60 -11.34 -8.43
CA HIS A 148 25.48 -12.65 -7.80
C HIS A 148 24.02 -13.08 -7.66
N GLU A 149 23.57 -14.00 -8.50
CA GLU A 149 22.18 -14.50 -8.51
C GLU A 149 21.75 -15.16 -7.19
N ALA A 150 22.70 -15.84 -6.54
CA ALA A 150 22.47 -16.55 -5.28
C ALA A 150 22.35 -15.62 -4.06
N THR A 151 22.68 -14.33 -4.20
CA THR A 151 22.54 -13.35 -3.10
C THR A 151 21.10 -12.83 -3.08
N PRO A 152 20.31 -13.02 -2.01
CA PRO A 152 18.95 -12.50 -1.95
C PRO A 152 18.94 -10.98 -2.10
N MET A 153 18.02 -10.44 -2.92
CA MET A 153 17.82 -9.00 -3.06
C MET A 153 16.49 -8.59 -2.43
N ILE A 154 16.55 -7.71 -1.44
CA ILE A 154 15.42 -7.05 -0.79
C ILE A 154 15.25 -5.65 -1.39
N ALA A 155 14.08 -5.35 -1.92
CA ALA A 155 13.74 -4.05 -2.47
C ALA A 155 12.73 -3.30 -1.61
N MET A 156 12.84 -1.97 -1.62
CA MET A 156 11.85 -1.04 -1.12
C MET A 156 11.62 0.07 -2.14
N ILE A 157 10.37 0.27 -2.54
CA ILE A 157 9.96 1.41 -3.37
C ILE A 157 8.88 2.15 -2.59
N THR A 158 9.21 3.33 -2.03
CA THR A 158 8.31 4.02 -1.12
C THR A 158 8.66 5.50 -0.93
N ARG A 159 7.68 6.30 -0.48
CA ARG A 159 7.99 7.62 0.09
C ARG A 159 8.66 7.44 1.44
N LEU A 160 9.71 8.20 1.71
CA LEU A 160 10.42 8.12 2.99
C LEU A 160 9.72 8.98 4.04
N THR A 161 8.74 8.39 4.73
CA THR A 161 7.92 9.06 5.75
C THR A 161 7.65 8.12 6.90
N ASP A 162 7.33 8.65 8.07
CA ASP A 162 7.00 7.86 9.28
C ASP A 162 5.91 6.79 9.03
N GLN A 163 4.94 7.10 8.16
CA GLN A 163 3.87 6.16 7.82
C GLN A 163 4.41 4.83 7.27
N LYS A 164 5.55 4.86 6.57
CA LYS A 164 6.06 3.75 5.76
C LYS A 164 6.96 2.79 6.54
N GLY A 165 7.05 2.93 7.86
CA GLY A 165 7.80 1.99 8.69
C GLY A 165 9.31 2.08 8.56
N ILE A 166 9.81 3.24 8.13
CA ILE A 166 11.23 3.45 7.86
C ILE A 166 12.07 3.32 9.14
N ASP A 167 11.52 3.76 10.27
CA ASP A 167 12.11 3.61 11.61
C ASP A 167 12.35 2.14 11.97
N LEU A 168 11.45 1.22 11.58
CA LEU A 168 11.66 -0.21 11.79
C LEU A 168 12.87 -0.71 11.02
N VAL A 169 12.99 -0.32 9.74
CA VAL A 169 14.08 -0.74 8.86
C VAL A 169 15.42 -0.24 9.37
N LEU A 170 15.52 1.06 9.67
CA LEU A 170 16.74 1.66 10.20
C LEU A 170 17.17 1.03 11.53
N ARG A 171 16.21 0.63 12.37
CA ARG A 171 16.51 0.09 13.70
C ARG A 171 17.28 -1.23 13.68
N VAL A 172 17.06 -2.07 12.67
CA VAL A 172 17.65 -3.41 12.53
C VAL A 172 18.45 -3.57 11.24
N PHE A 173 18.80 -2.46 10.57
CA PHE A 173 19.40 -2.51 9.25
C PHE A 173 20.72 -3.28 9.23
N HIS A 174 21.58 -3.06 10.23
CA HIS A 174 22.85 -3.76 10.34
C HIS A 174 22.65 -5.27 10.55
N GLU A 175 21.62 -5.68 11.27
CA GLU A 175 21.22 -7.08 11.42
C GLU A 175 20.71 -7.67 10.11
N ILE A 176 19.93 -6.93 9.32
CA ILE A 176 19.54 -7.34 7.96
C ILE A 176 20.79 -7.57 7.10
N MET A 177 21.78 -6.66 7.15
CA MET A 177 23.00 -6.79 6.35
C MET A 177 23.88 -7.99 6.76
N LYS A 178 23.83 -8.43 8.03
CA LYS A 178 24.50 -9.66 8.48
C LYS A 178 23.92 -10.94 7.86
N LEU A 179 22.77 -10.85 7.21
CA LEU A 179 22.17 -11.96 6.49
C LEU A 179 22.76 -12.14 5.10
N ASP A 180 23.80 -11.39 4.70
CA ASP A 180 24.45 -11.44 3.37
C ASP A 180 23.43 -11.26 2.24
N VAL A 181 22.74 -10.12 2.27
CA VAL A 181 21.73 -9.73 1.27
C VAL A 181 22.15 -8.46 0.54
N GLN A 182 21.53 -8.23 -0.61
CA GLN A 182 21.51 -6.93 -1.25
C GLN A 182 20.23 -6.19 -0.87
N PHE A 183 20.36 -4.88 -0.63
CA PHE A 183 19.23 -4.01 -0.32
C PHE A 183 19.16 -2.87 -1.32
N VAL A 184 18.00 -2.70 -1.95
CA VAL A 184 17.76 -1.65 -2.95
C VAL A 184 16.60 -0.77 -2.50
N LEU A 185 16.86 0.54 -2.40
CA LEU A 185 15.86 1.54 -2.10
C LEU A 185 15.66 2.47 -3.30
N LEU A 186 14.41 2.72 -3.65
CA LEU A 186 13.99 3.79 -4.54
C LEU A 186 12.91 4.63 -3.86
N GLY A 187 13.17 5.92 -3.68
CA GLY A 187 12.22 6.82 -3.06
C GLY A 187 12.82 8.06 -2.45
N THR A 188 11.97 9.07 -2.25
CA THR A 188 12.31 10.35 -1.62
C THR A 188 11.25 10.72 -0.58
N GLY A 189 11.58 11.63 0.34
CA GLY A 189 10.68 12.09 1.37
C GLY A 189 11.37 12.99 2.38
N GLU A 190 11.26 12.63 3.66
CA GLU A 190 11.83 13.40 4.75
C GLU A 190 13.36 13.25 4.77
N ARG A 191 14.05 14.39 4.90
CA ARG A 191 15.51 14.49 4.73
C ARG A 191 16.30 13.63 5.72
N ASN A 192 15.83 13.50 6.95
CA ASN A 192 16.42 12.63 7.97
C ASN A 192 16.49 11.17 7.50
N TYR A 193 15.45 10.68 6.82
CA TYR A 193 15.43 9.31 6.30
C TYR A 193 16.31 9.16 5.06
N GLU A 194 16.29 10.14 4.16
CA GLU A 194 17.19 10.15 3.00
C GLU A 194 18.66 10.12 3.42
N ASP A 195 19.05 10.99 4.35
CA ASP A 195 20.43 11.11 4.82
C ASP A 195 20.87 9.84 5.58
N ALA A 196 19.97 9.20 6.35
CA ALA A 196 20.25 7.93 7.00
C ALA A 196 20.51 6.80 5.99
N PHE A 197 19.71 6.68 4.94
CA PHE A 197 19.92 5.64 3.92
C PHE A 197 21.16 5.91 3.06
N LYS A 198 21.47 7.17 2.73
CA LYS A 198 22.73 7.52 2.05
C LYS A 198 23.93 7.08 2.88
N TRP A 199 23.92 7.38 4.18
CA TRP A 199 24.97 6.92 5.09
C TRP A 199 25.08 5.39 5.13
N LEU A 200 23.96 4.66 5.14
CA LEU A 200 23.96 3.19 5.08
C LEU A 200 24.53 2.66 3.76
N ALA A 201 24.27 3.33 2.63
CA ALA A 201 24.88 2.98 1.35
C ALA A 201 26.41 3.15 1.39
N ASP A 202 26.91 4.22 2.03
CA ASP A 202 28.34 4.44 2.22
C ASP A 202 28.98 3.38 3.15
N CYS A 203 28.25 2.89 4.15
CA CYS A 203 28.71 1.80 5.02
C CYS A 203 28.76 0.44 4.31
N TYR A 204 27.90 0.22 3.31
CA TYR A 204 27.72 -1.06 2.63
C TYR A 204 27.73 -0.92 1.10
N PRO A 205 28.80 -0.38 0.49
CA PRO A 205 28.80 0.01 -0.93
C PRO A 205 28.63 -1.17 -1.90
N ASN A 206 28.97 -2.39 -1.46
CA ASN A 206 28.83 -3.60 -2.27
C ASN A 206 27.52 -4.37 -2.01
N ALA A 207 26.61 -3.82 -1.20
CA ALA A 207 25.40 -4.52 -0.80
C ALA A 207 24.17 -3.62 -0.74
N VAL A 208 24.33 -2.30 -0.69
CA VAL A 208 23.22 -1.35 -0.54
C VAL A 208 23.26 -0.34 -1.68
N SER A 209 22.14 -0.20 -2.39
CA SER A 209 21.93 0.83 -3.41
C SER A 209 20.72 1.70 -3.05
N VAL A 210 20.93 3.01 -2.97
CA VAL A 210 19.93 3.98 -2.51
C VAL A 210 19.72 5.05 -3.57
N ASN A 211 18.49 5.09 -4.12
CA ASN A 211 18.10 5.92 -5.24
C ASN A 211 17.07 6.95 -4.78
N ILE A 212 17.51 8.17 -4.45
CA ILE A 212 16.67 9.22 -3.87
C ILE A 212 16.03 10.09 -4.96
N TYR A 213 15.10 9.51 -5.69
CA TYR A 213 14.30 10.17 -6.72
C TYR A 213 13.09 9.30 -7.08
N PHE A 214 12.22 9.80 -7.97
CA PHE A 214 11.15 9.01 -8.57
C PHE A 214 11.51 8.63 -10.00
N ASP A 215 11.40 7.35 -10.31
CA ASP A 215 11.60 6.83 -11.66
C ASP A 215 10.76 5.56 -11.83
N ASP A 216 9.73 5.63 -12.68
CA ASP A 216 8.82 4.51 -12.95
C ASP A 216 9.51 3.35 -13.67
N SER A 217 10.47 3.65 -14.56
CA SER A 217 11.24 2.62 -15.27
C SER A 217 12.12 1.85 -14.30
N LEU A 218 12.85 2.57 -13.43
CA LEU A 218 13.66 1.93 -12.40
C LEU A 218 12.80 1.16 -11.39
N ALA A 219 11.63 1.68 -11.00
CA ALA A 219 10.70 0.97 -10.12
C ALA A 219 10.29 -0.39 -10.70
N ARG A 220 9.90 -0.44 -11.99
CA ARG A 220 9.56 -1.70 -12.69
C ARG A 220 10.75 -2.67 -12.76
N LYS A 221 11.94 -2.16 -13.07
CA LYS A 221 13.19 -2.96 -13.06
C LYS A 221 13.49 -3.53 -11.68
N ILE A 222 13.29 -2.74 -10.61
CA ILE A 222 13.46 -3.19 -9.23
C ILE A 222 12.44 -4.27 -8.89
N TYR A 223 11.16 -4.11 -9.24
CA TYR A 223 10.15 -5.15 -9.05
C TYR A 223 10.53 -6.46 -9.76
N ALA A 224 11.04 -6.37 -11.00
CA ALA A 224 11.46 -7.53 -11.78
C ALA A 224 12.77 -8.17 -11.31
N GLY A 225 13.71 -7.39 -10.77
CA GLY A 225 15.03 -7.86 -10.38
C GLY A 225 15.15 -8.29 -8.92
N SER A 226 14.26 -7.85 -8.04
CA SER A 226 14.30 -8.17 -6.60
C SER A 226 13.60 -9.49 -6.27
N ASP A 227 14.08 -10.20 -5.24
CA ASP A 227 13.46 -11.46 -4.79
C ASP A 227 12.36 -11.21 -3.75
N LEU A 228 12.58 -10.20 -2.91
CA LEU A 228 11.73 -9.83 -1.79
C LEU A 228 11.40 -8.34 -1.85
N PHE A 229 10.16 -7.98 -1.56
CA PHE A 229 9.70 -6.59 -1.52
C PHE A 229 9.22 -6.20 -0.13
N LEU A 230 9.95 -5.33 0.56
CA LEU A 230 9.68 -4.97 1.95
C LEU A 230 8.73 -3.76 2.05
N MET A 231 7.60 -3.95 2.76
CA MET A 231 6.61 -2.90 3.04
C MET A 231 6.21 -2.92 4.52
N PRO A 232 7.00 -2.30 5.42
CA PRO A 232 6.80 -2.37 6.86
C PRO A 232 5.83 -1.29 7.37
N SER A 233 4.90 -0.83 6.53
CA SER A 233 4.04 0.33 6.79
C SER A 233 3.34 0.28 8.14
N LYS A 234 3.36 1.41 8.87
CA LYS A 234 2.63 1.61 10.12
C LYS A 234 1.13 1.49 9.92
N PHE A 235 0.65 2.06 8.81
CA PHE A 235 -0.68 1.82 8.29
C PHE A 235 -0.65 1.98 6.76
N GLU A 236 -1.37 1.12 6.07
CA GLU A 236 -1.45 1.11 4.62
C GLU A 236 -2.89 0.83 4.19
N PRO A 237 -3.67 1.87 3.81
CA PRO A 237 -5.08 1.69 3.46
C PRO A 237 -5.31 0.57 2.45
N CYS A 238 -4.45 0.51 1.42
CA CYS A 238 -4.33 -0.65 0.56
C CYS A 238 -2.90 -0.84 0.06
N GLY A 239 -2.30 0.23 -0.48
CA GLY A 239 -1.03 0.13 -1.20
C GLY A 239 -1.20 -0.64 -2.50
N ILE A 240 -0.45 -0.29 -3.54
CA ILE A 240 -0.39 -1.08 -4.78
C ILE A 240 0.97 -1.78 -4.93
N GLY A 241 1.96 -1.40 -4.13
CA GLY A 241 3.34 -1.87 -4.27
C GLY A 241 3.48 -3.38 -4.10
N GLN A 242 2.72 -4.00 -3.20
CA GLN A 242 2.69 -5.44 -3.00
C GLN A 242 2.06 -6.18 -4.18
N LEU A 243 1.04 -5.58 -4.81
CA LEU A 243 0.38 -6.15 -5.99
C LEU A 243 1.33 -6.14 -7.19
N LEU A 244 2.03 -5.01 -7.38
CA LEU A 244 3.08 -4.89 -8.39
C LEU A 244 4.25 -5.85 -8.10
N ALA A 245 4.71 -5.92 -6.85
CA ALA A 245 5.79 -6.83 -6.48
C ALA A 245 5.43 -8.30 -6.78
N MET A 246 4.24 -8.76 -6.36
CA MET A 246 3.76 -10.11 -6.66
C MET A 246 3.65 -10.35 -8.17
N ARG A 247 3.10 -9.39 -8.92
CA ARG A 247 2.96 -9.48 -10.38
C ARG A 247 4.29 -9.70 -11.10
N TYR A 248 5.37 -9.10 -10.60
CA TYR A 248 6.72 -9.25 -11.14
C TYR A 248 7.54 -10.35 -10.43
N GLY A 249 6.93 -11.09 -9.50
CA GLY A 249 7.58 -12.21 -8.82
C GLY A 249 8.59 -11.79 -7.74
N SER A 250 8.45 -10.58 -7.18
CA SER A 250 9.12 -10.20 -5.94
C SER A 250 8.17 -10.45 -4.77
N LEU A 251 8.50 -11.40 -3.91
CA LEU A 251 7.61 -11.82 -2.83
C LEU A 251 7.51 -10.74 -1.74
N PRO A 252 6.30 -10.27 -1.41
CA PRO A 252 6.14 -9.19 -0.46
C PRO A 252 6.42 -9.66 0.98
N ILE A 253 7.11 -8.83 1.76
CA ILE A 253 7.26 -8.92 3.21
C ILE A 253 6.53 -7.70 3.79
N VAL A 254 5.38 -7.93 4.43
CA VAL A 254 4.48 -6.84 4.84
C VAL A 254 4.19 -6.85 6.33
N ARG A 255 3.85 -5.67 6.86
CA ARG A 255 3.09 -5.61 8.10
C ARG A 255 1.61 -5.89 7.83
N GLU A 256 0.94 -6.64 8.70
CA GLU A 256 -0.50 -6.90 8.63
C GLU A 256 -1.31 -5.64 8.99
N THR A 257 -1.54 -4.79 7.99
CA THR A 257 -2.39 -3.59 8.10
C THR A 257 -3.10 -3.28 6.79
N GLY A 258 -4.34 -2.82 6.90
CA GLY A 258 -5.20 -2.47 5.77
C GLY A 258 -5.11 -3.47 4.62
N GLY A 259 -4.94 -2.98 3.39
CA GLY A 259 -4.95 -3.88 2.24
C GLY A 259 -3.71 -4.76 2.11
N LEU A 260 -2.62 -4.53 2.86
CA LEU A 260 -1.52 -5.48 2.89
C LEU A 260 -1.98 -6.80 3.53
N LYS A 261 -2.78 -6.73 4.60
CA LYS A 261 -3.38 -7.90 5.24
C LYS A 261 -4.38 -8.62 4.34
N ASP A 262 -5.12 -7.86 3.52
CA ASP A 262 -6.12 -8.43 2.62
C ASP A 262 -5.51 -9.05 1.35
N THR A 263 -4.31 -8.64 0.96
CA THR A 263 -3.68 -9.04 -0.32
C THR A 263 -2.52 -10.01 -0.16
N VAL A 264 -1.85 -10.02 0.99
CA VAL A 264 -0.71 -10.91 1.27
C VAL A 264 -1.11 -11.98 2.29
N ALA A 265 -1.27 -13.20 1.79
CA ALA A 265 -1.43 -14.40 2.60
C ALA A 265 -0.04 -14.92 3.03
N PRO A 266 0.24 -15.00 4.35
CA PRO A 266 1.55 -15.43 4.84
C PRO A 266 1.89 -16.86 4.43
N TYR A 267 3.16 -17.07 4.09
CA TYR A 267 3.70 -18.39 3.80
C TYR A 267 3.55 -19.35 4.99
N ASN A 268 2.91 -20.48 4.72
CA ASN A 268 2.76 -21.57 5.66
C ASN A 268 3.81 -22.66 5.39
N ALA A 269 4.71 -22.88 6.35
CA ALA A 269 5.81 -23.84 6.20
C ALA A 269 5.36 -25.32 6.14
N PHE A 270 4.13 -25.64 6.56
CA PHE A 270 3.61 -27.00 6.56
C PHE A 270 2.83 -27.33 5.28
N THR A 271 2.04 -26.38 4.77
CA THR A 271 1.22 -26.57 3.54
C THR A 271 1.88 -26.01 2.29
N HIS A 272 2.90 -25.16 2.45
CA HIS A 272 3.56 -24.37 1.39
C HIS A 272 2.63 -23.39 0.66
N GLU A 273 1.47 -23.09 1.24
CA GLU A 273 0.53 -22.08 0.76
C GLU A 273 0.95 -20.67 1.17
N GLY A 274 0.26 -19.67 0.65
CA GLY A 274 0.56 -18.24 0.79
C GLY A 274 1.07 -17.62 -0.50
N ASN A 275 1.34 -16.31 -0.46
CA ASN A 275 1.85 -15.52 -1.59
C ASN A 275 2.90 -14.47 -1.16
N GLY A 276 3.35 -14.52 0.09
CA GLY A 276 4.35 -13.63 0.66
C GLY A 276 4.60 -13.94 2.13
N PHE A 277 5.14 -12.97 2.86
CA PHE A 277 5.43 -13.07 4.28
C PHE A 277 4.81 -11.89 5.01
N SER A 278 4.29 -12.12 6.20
CA SER A 278 3.69 -11.07 7.03
C SER A 278 4.18 -11.13 8.46
N PHE A 279 4.13 -9.96 9.12
CA PHE A 279 4.31 -9.82 10.56
C PHE A 279 3.24 -8.87 11.13
N THR A 280 2.81 -9.11 12.37
CA THR A 280 1.63 -8.44 12.93
C THR A 280 2.00 -7.16 13.68
N ASN A 281 3.04 -7.20 14.52
CA ASN A 281 3.34 -6.10 15.43
C ASN A 281 4.16 -5.01 14.72
N TYR A 282 3.91 -3.75 15.04
CA TYR A 282 4.79 -2.66 14.59
C TYR A 282 6.09 -2.69 15.41
N ASN A 283 6.97 -3.65 15.09
CA ASN A 283 8.17 -3.95 15.83
C ASN A 283 9.30 -4.38 14.87
N ALA A 284 10.47 -3.78 15.03
CA ALA A 284 11.59 -3.99 14.12
C ALA A 284 12.14 -5.42 14.16
N HIS A 285 12.06 -6.10 15.30
CA HIS A 285 12.55 -7.48 15.45
C HIS A 285 11.54 -8.50 14.94
N ASP A 286 10.24 -8.22 15.02
CA ASP A 286 9.19 -9.03 14.38
C ASP A 286 9.32 -8.98 12.84
N MET A 287 9.63 -7.79 12.32
CA MET A 287 10.00 -7.60 10.90
C MET A 287 11.28 -8.36 10.55
N LEU A 288 12.35 -8.21 11.33
CA LEU A 288 13.63 -8.92 11.10
C LEU A 288 13.44 -10.43 11.06
N TYR A 289 12.72 -11.00 12.03
CA TYR A 289 12.42 -12.43 12.06
C TYR A 289 11.70 -12.91 10.80
N THR A 290 10.78 -12.10 10.29
CA THR A 290 10.06 -12.41 9.04
C THR A 290 10.99 -12.32 7.82
N ILE A 291 11.91 -11.36 7.78
CA ILE A 291 12.97 -11.26 6.77
C ILE A 291 13.88 -12.50 6.81
N GLU A 292 14.32 -12.91 8.00
CA GLU A 292 15.14 -14.11 8.20
C GLU A 292 14.45 -15.37 7.69
N ARG A 293 13.14 -15.53 7.97
CA ARG A 293 12.34 -16.65 7.46
C ARG A 293 12.27 -16.66 5.92
N ALA A 294 12.08 -15.50 5.30
CA ALA A 294 12.01 -15.38 3.85
C ALA A 294 13.37 -15.73 3.20
N ILE A 295 14.47 -15.21 3.75
CA ILE A 295 15.84 -15.53 3.30
C ILE A 295 16.17 -17.01 3.53
N HIS A 296 15.75 -17.57 4.67
CA HIS A 296 15.94 -18.98 4.96
C HIS A 296 15.27 -19.86 3.91
N LEU A 297 14.03 -19.55 3.52
CA LEU A 297 13.33 -20.28 2.46
C LEU A 297 14.06 -20.15 1.11
N PHE A 298 14.45 -18.93 0.73
CA PHE A 298 15.18 -18.66 -0.50
C PHE A 298 16.46 -19.50 -0.63
N ARG A 299 17.23 -19.62 0.47
CA ARG A 299 18.53 -20.31 0.50
C ARG A 299 18.40 -21.82 0.61
N ASN A 300 17.54 -22.29 1.52
CA ASN A 300 17.52 -23.71 1.91
C ASN A 300 16.48 -24.53 1.16
N ASN A 301 15.48 -23.89 0.56
CA ASN A 301 14.44 -24.58 -0.20
C ASN A 301 14.00 -23.78 -1.41
N ARG A 302 14.94 -23.62 -2.35
CA ARG A 302 14.75 -22.78 -3.54
C ARG A 302 13.53 -23.20 -4.38
N ARG A 303 13.27 -24.52 -4.49
CA ARG A 303 12.09 -25.05 -5.18
C ARG A 303 10.79 -24.47 -4.63
N VAL A 304 10.61 -24.50 -3.30
CA VAL A 304 9.39 -23.98 -2.67
C VAL A 304 9.32 -22.45 -2.77
N PHE A 305 10.45 -21.75 -2.70
CA PHE A 305 10.49 -20.30 -2.95
C PHE A 305 10.01 -19.94 -4.36
N ASP A 306 10.49 -20.68 -5.37
CA ASP A 306 10.09 -20.45 -6.77
C ASP A 306 8.62 -20.81 -7.01
N GLU A 307 8.11 -21.90 -6.40
CA GLU A 307 6.67 -22.24 -6.42
C GLU A 307 5.80 -21.14 -5.80
N LEU A 308 6.22 -20.59 -4.66
CA LEU A 308 5.56 -19.48 -3.99
C LEU A 308 5.56 -18.22 -4.87
N THR A 309 6.68 -17.95 -5.53
CA THR A 309 6.84 -16.81 -6.45
C THR A 309 5.93 -16.93 -7.67
N ASN A 310 5.93 -18.08 -8.35
CA ASN A 310 5.08 -18.32 -9.51
C ASN A 310 3.59 -18.24 -9.13
N ARG A 311 3.21 -18.73 -7.94
CA ARG A 311 1.85 -18.58 -7.43
C ARG A 311 1.48 -17.12 -7.25
N ALA A 312 2.36 -16.31 -6.65
CA ALA A 312 2.13 -14.88 -6.46
C ALA A 312 1.97 -14.13 -7.79
N MET A 313 2.78 -14.46 -8.81
CA MET A 313 2.69 -13.89 -10.16
C MET A 313 1.36 -14.22 -10.87
N GLY A 314 0.80 -15.40 -10.57
CA GLY A 314 -0.46 -15.89 -11.13
C GLY A 314 -1.72 -15.35 -10.45
N LEU A 315 -1.61 -14.57 -9.37
CA LEU A 315 -2.77 -13.98 -8.70
C LEU A 315 -3.41 -12.90 -9.57
N ASP A 316 -4.75 -12.89 -9.58
CA ASP A 316 -5.51 -11.90 -10.31
C ASP A 316 -5.88 -10.71 -9.41
N PHE A 317 -5.16 -9.61 -9.60
CA PHE A 317 -5.45 -8.31 -8.99
C PHE A 317 -5.82 -7.26 -10.05
N GLY A 318 -6.46 -7.68 -11.14
CA GLY A 318 -7.04 -6.76 -12.12
C GLY A 318 -8.22 -5.94 -11.56
N TRP A 319 -8.63 -4.91 -12.29
CA TRP A 319 -9.76 -4.06 -11.92
C TRP A 319 -11.12 -4.73 -12.00
N ASP A 320 -11.24 -5.88 -12.69
CA ASP A 320 -12.51 -6.55 -12.97
C ASP A 320 -13.28 -6.89 -11.68
N GLN A 321 -12.60 -7.46 -10.68
CA GLN A 321 -13.22 -7.82 -9.41
C GLN A 321 -13.65 -6.57 -8.63
N SER A 322 -12.75 -5.61 -8.46
CA SER A 322 -13.04 -4.35 -7.76
C SER A 322 -14.20 -3.59 -8.42
N ALA A 323 -14.23 -3.55 -9.77
CA ALA A 323 -15.29 -2.90 -10.53
C ALA A 323 -16.65 -3.58 -10.29
N ASN A 324 -16.69 -4.90 -10.25
CA ASN A 324 -17.91 -5.64 -9.92
C ASN A 324 -18.39 -5.32 -8.49
N ASP A 325 -17.48 -5.21 -7.52
CA ASP A 325 -17.83 -4.84 -6.15
C ASP A 325 -18.41 -3.41 -6.08
N TYR A 326 -17.82 -2.45 -6.80
CA TYR A 326 -18.37 -1.10 -6.94
C TYR A 326 -19.76 -1.12 -7.61
N ILE A 327 -19.95 -1.89 -8.69
CA ILE A 327 -21.24 -2.02 -9.36
C ILE A 327 -22.32 -2.55 -8.40
N ASN A 328 -21.98 -3.55 -7.58
CA ASN A 328 -22.90 -4.10 -6.58
C ASN A 328 -23.28 -3.06 -5.52
N LEU A 329 -22.33 -2.24 -5.07
CA LEU A 329 -22.64 -1.11 -4.19
C LEU A 329 -23.55 -0.10 -4.88
N TYR A 330 -23.24 0.34 -6.11
CA TYR A 330 -24.10 1.30 -6.82
C TYR A 330 -25.53 0.78 -6.99
N ARG A 331 -25.71 -0.51 -7.33
CA ARG A 331 -27.03 -1.15 -7.40
C ARG A 331 -27.77 -1.09 -6.06
N ARG A 332 -27.08 -1.32 -4.93
CA ARG A 332 -27.66 -1.22 -3.59
C ARG A 332 -28.13 0.19 -3.23
N ILE A 333 -27.46 1.25 -3.74
CA ILE A 333 -27.80 2.63 -3.39
C ILE A 333 -29.01 3.16 -4.21
N VAL A 334 -29.16 2.68 -5.45
CA VAL A 334 -30.24 3.13 -6.35
C VAL A 334 -31.55 2.37 -6.16
N GLN A 335 -31.53 1.21 -5.50
CA GLN A 335 -32.72 0.51 -5.00
C GLN A 335 -33.27 1.22 -3.77
#